data_AF-A0AAD3DI99-F1
#
_entry.id   AF-A0AAD3DI99-F1
#
_cell.length_a   1.000
_cell.length_b   1.000
_cell.length_c   1.000
_cell.angle_alpha   90.00
_cell.angle_beta   90.00
_cell.angle_gamma   90.00
#
_symmetry.space_group_name_H-M   'P 1'
#
loop_
_entity.id
_entity.type
_entity.pdbx_description
1 polymer ?
#
loop_
_entity_poly.entity_id
_entity_poly.type
_entity_poly.pdbx_seq_one_letter_code
_entity_poly.pdbx_strand_id
1 'polypeptide(L)'
;SGRLRHAASADGSTSSAGMPSSSTSSNGFGPMVQETVVKALQLLTAKDFRERIEAMRNVEGVVSALSGAPDGLLMTLLDALVARLGDGNTKVSMAALGLVANLAGSLRHRMSLGLNTLVPALAATLGSTNDKVRAEAVVAADSLLASLDPAMLVQHFSHCVGNGTLQRGKPILVEKLV
;
A
#
# COMPACT_ATOMS: atom_id res chain seq x y z
N SER A 1 -84.07 25.13 -12.42
CA SER A 1 -83.65 24.02 -11.52
C SER A 1 -82.18 23.76 -11.79
N GLY A 2 -81.19 24.02 -10.96
CA GLY A 2 -81.14 24.27 -9.52
C GLY A 2 -79.93 23.49 -9.00
N ARG A 3 -79.03 24.17 -8.26
CA ARG A 3 -78.00 23.62 -7.35
C ARG A 3 -76.78 22.96 -8.04
N LEU A 4 -75.53 23.06 -7.56
CA LEU A 4 -74.92 23.61 -6.35
C LEU A 4 -73.41 23.84 -6.62
N ARG A 5 -72.87 24.82 -5.91
CA ARG A 5 -71.46 25.21 -5.80
C ARG A 5 -70.73 24.20 -4.92
N HIS A 6 -69.41 24.03 -5.05
CA HIS A 6 -68.46 23.86 -3.91
C HIS A 6 -67.04 24.14 -4.39
N ALA A 7 -66.33 24.95 -3.59
CA ALA A 7 -64.92 25.27 -3.67
C ALA A 7 -64.17 24.55 -2.53
N ALA A 8 -62.91 24.17 -2.74
CA ALA A 8 -61.84 23.95 -1.74
C ALA A 8 -60.57 23.58 -2.53
N SER A 9 -59.54 24.43 -2.65
CA SER A 9 -58.47 24.75 -1.69
C SER A 9 -57.40 23.66 -1.51
N ALA A 10 -56.19 24.02 -1.98
CA ALA A 10 -54.83 23.75 -1.50
C ALA A 10 -54.53 22.54 -0.61
N ASP A 11 -53.49 21.78 -0.97
CA ASP A 11 -52.17 21.76 -0.30
C ASP A 11 -51.42 20.47 -0.69
N GLY A 12 -50.08 20.49 -0.65
CA GLY A 12 -49.29 19.25 -0.69
C GLY A 12 -48.09 19.25 -1.62
N SER A 13 -47.10 20.07 -1.29
CA SER A 13 -45.69 19.87 -1.65
C SER A 13 -45.26 18.40 -1.50
N THR A 14 -44.52 17.84 -2.47
CA THR A 14 -43.29 17.08 -2.19
C THR A 14 -42.49 16.91 -3.47
N SER A 15 -41.41 17.68 -3.53
CA SER A 15 -40.31 17.55 -4.47
C SER A 15 -39.71 16.14 -4.36
N SER A 16 -39.91 15.29 -5.36
CA SER A 16 -39.09 14.09 -5.54
C SER A 16 -37.76 14.52 -6.15
N ALA A 17 -36.88 15.04 -5.30
CA ALA A 17 -35.48 15.18 -5.62
C ALA A 17 -34.93 13.77 -5.90
N GLY A 18 -34.79 13.44 -7.19
CA GLY A 18 -34.06 12.28 -7.65
C GLY A 18 -32.63 12.41 -7.15
N MET A 19 -32.31 11.63 -6.12
CA MET A 19 -30.93 11.43 -5.69
C MET A 19 -30.14 10.89 -6.89
N PRO A 20 -29.04 11.54 -7.31
CA PRO A 20 -28.10 10.88 -8.19
C PRO A 20 -27.45 9.75 -7.37
N SER A 21 -27.82 8.51 -7.69
CA SER A 21 -27.05 7.33 -7.32
C SER A 21 -25.69 7.42 -8.02
N SER A 22 -24.75 8.10 -7.39
CA SER A 22 -23.33 7.97 -7.69
C SER A 22 -22.87 6.59 -7.24
N SER A 23 -23.21 5.58 -8.04
CA SER A 23 -22.48 4.32 -8.09
C SER A 23 -21.10 4.57 -8.68
N THR A 24 -20.29 5.39 -8.00
CA THR A 24 -18.85 5.27 -8.13
C THR A 24 -18.53 4.04 -7.32
N SER A 25 -18.25 2.94 -8.01
CA SER A 25 -17.55 1.79 -7.43
C SER A 25 -16.20 2.28 -6.92
N SER A 26 -16.18 2.94 -5.76
CA SER A 26 -14.94 3.29 -5.10
C SER A 26 -14.41 1.97 -4.56
N ASN A 27 -13.20 1.60 -4.96
CA ASN A 27 -12.47 0.44 -4.45
C ASN A 27 -12.11 0.62 -2.95
N GLY A 28 -13.02 1.13 -2.12
CA GLY A 28 -12.79 1.52 -0.73
C GLY A 28 -11.96 2.79 -0.55
N PHE A 29 -11.33 3.32 -1.60
CA PHE A 29 -10.52 4.53 -1.50
C PHE A 29 -11.39 5.78 -1.45
N GLY A 30 -11.49 6.39 -0.26
CA GLY A 30 -12.20 7.64 -0.01
C GLY A 30 -11.37 8.63 0.81
N PRO A 31 -11.93 9.82 1.12
CA PRO A 31 -11.20 10.89 1.81
C PRO A 31 -10.57 10.46 3.13
N MET A 32 -11.24 9.60 3.91
CA MET A 32 -10.71 9.10 5.18
C MET A 32 -9.50 8.18 5.00
N VAL A 33 -9.50 7.34 3.97
CA VAL A 33 -8.35 6.47 3.63
C VAL A 33 -7.18 7.33 3.18
N GLN A 34 -7.43 8.31 2.32
CA GLN A 34 -6.40 9.24 1.86
C GLN A 34 -5.78 10.01 3.03
N GLU A 35 -6.60 10.57 3.93
CA GLU A 35 -6.13 11.29 5.11
C GLU A 35 -5.28 10.39 6.02
N THR A 36 -5.70 9.14 6.22
CA THR A 36 -4.96 8.14 6.99
C THR A 36 -3.57 7.92 6.41
N VAL A 37 -3.46 7.73 5.09
CA VAL A 37 -2.18 7.53 4.40
C VAL A 37 -1.31 8.79 4.47
N VAL A 38 -1.88 9.98 4.23
CA VAL A 38 -1.13 11.25 4.29
C VAL A 38 -0.59 11.52 5.70
N LYS A 39 -1.38 11.26 6.74
CA LYS A 39 -0.94 11.37 8.12
C LYS A 39 0.15 10.34 8.45
N ALA A 40 -0.01 9.11 7.97
CA ALA A 40 1.01 8.07 8.14
C ALA A 40 2.34 8.47 7.48
N LEU A 41 2.32 9.06 6.28
CA LEU A 41 3.53 9.55 5.60
C LEU A 41 4.31 10.57 6.46
N GLN A 42 3.62 11.44 7.18
CA GLN A 42 4.27 12.37 8.11
C GLN A 42 4.91 11.63 9.29
N LEU A 43 4.16 10.72 9.92
CA LEU A 43 4.62 9.94 11.08
C LEU A 43 5.74 8.95 10.73
N LEU A 44 5.83 8.48 9.48
CA LEU A 44 6.94 7.63 9.03
C LEU A 44 8.30 8.32 9.14
N THR A 45 8.34 9.65 9.19
CA THR A 45 9.56 10.45 9.37
C THR A 45 9.83 10.85 10.82
N ALA A 46 8.95 10.45 11.75
CA ALA A 46 9.07 10.80 13.17
C ALA A 46 10.38 10.31 13.80
N LYS A 47 10.85 11.06 14.79
CA LYS A 47 12.03 10.70 15.58
C LYS A 47 11.75 9.46 16.44
N ASP A 48 10.57 9.39 17.05
CA ASP A 48 10.17 8.22 17.85
C ASP A 48 9.86 7.03 16.92
N PHE A 49 10.51 5.90 17.17
CA PHE A 49 10.29 4.67 16.43
C PHE A 49 8.88 4.11 16.62
N ARG A 50 8.23 4.43 17.76
CA ARG A 50 6.86 4.00 18.06
C ARG A 50 5.86 4.68 17.15
N GLU A 51 6.03 5.97 16.89
CA GLU A 51 5.20 6.74 15.95
C GLU A 51 5.37 6.20 14.52
N ARG A 52 6.59 5.83 14.13
CA ARG A 52 6.83 5.17 12.82
C ARG A 52 6.10 3.83 12.72
N ILE A 53 6.11 3.01 13.78
CA ILE A 53 5.37 1.74 13.81
C ILE A 53 3.85 1.98 13.76
N GLU A 54 3.35 2.96 14.50
CA GLU A 54 1.94 3.33 14.47
C GLU A 54 1.50 3.78 13.08
N ALA A 55 2.32 4.58 12.39
CA ALA A 55 2.08 4.97 11.00
C ALA A 55 1.88 3.75 10.10
N MET A 56 2.73 2.73 10.21
CA MET A 56 2.62 1.50 9.42
C MET A 56 1.35 0.71 9.75
N ARG A 57 0.97 0.63 11.04
CA ARG A 57 -0.30 0.00 11.44
C ARG A 57 -1.53 0.72 10.89
N ASN A 58 -1.49 2.05 10.84
CA ASN A 58 -2.57 2.85 10.26
C ASN A 58 -2.71 2.57 8.76
N VAL A 59 -1.60 2.45 8.03
CA VAL A 59 -1.61 2.06 6.61
C VAL A 59 -2.12 0.62 6.45
N GLU A 60 -1.67 -0.31 7.29
CA GLU A 60 -2.11 -1.70 7.29
C GLU A 60 -3.63 -1.83 7.45
N GLY A 61 -4.23 -1.00 8.31
CA GLY A 61 -5.69 -0.95 8.52
C GLY A 61 -6.49 -0.53 7.28
N VAL A 62 -5.85 0.11 6.28
CA VAL A 62 -6.49 0.56 5.05
C VAL A 62 -5.92 -0.08 3.77
N VAL A 63 -5.07 -1.10 3.90
CA VAL A 63 -4.35 -1.74 2.78
C VAL A 63 -5.27 -2.21 1.65
N SER A 64 -6.45 -2.75 1.97
CA SER A 64 -7.42 -3.23 0.98
C SER A 64 -7.98 -2.12 0.09
N ALA A 65 -8.10 -0.91 0.64
CA ALA A 65 -8.58 0.27 -0.07
C ALA A 65 -7.52 0.94 -0.94
N LEU A 66 -6.23 0.64 -0.73
CA LEU A 66 -5.13 1.28 -1.47
C LEU A 66 -5.10 0.91 -2.95
N SER A 67 -5.78 -0.16 -3.36
CA SER A 67 -5.95 -0.51 -4.77
C SER A 67 -6.62 0.60 -5.59
N GLY A 68 -7.44 1.45 -4.95
CA GLY A 68 -8.08 2.63 -5.55
C GLY A 68 -7.31 3.95 -5.38
N ALA A 69 -6.13 3.95 -4.74
CA ALA A 69 -5.37 5.17 -4.48
C ALA A 69 -4.73 5.74 -5.76
N PRO A 70 -4.51 7.07 -5.86
CA PRO A 70 -3.74 7.67 -6.96
C PRO A 70 -2.29 7.16 -7.01
N ASP A 71 -1.73 6.99 -8.20
CA ASP A 71 -0.34 6.51 -8.40
C ASP A 71 0.68 7.34 -7.61
N GLY A 72 0.57 8.67 -7.63
CA GLY A 72 1.51 9.55 -6.92
C GLY A 72 1.50 9.34 -5.40
N LEU A 73 0.35 9.04 -4.81
CA LEU A 73 0.25 8.73 -3.38
C LEU A 73 0.86 7.36 -3.08
N LEU A 74 0.62 6.37 -3.95
CA LEU A 74 1.21 5.04 -3.80
C LEU A 74 2.74 5.06 -3.96
N MET A 75 3.27 5.76 -4.96
CA MET A 75 4.71 5.93 -5.13
C MET A 75 5.34 6.53 -3.87
N THR A 76 4.76 7.62 -3.36
CA THR A 76 5.25 8.28 -2.14
C THR A 76 5.21 7.34 -0.93
N LEU A 77 4.16 6.53 -0.80
CA LEU A 77 4.05 5.52 0.25
C LEU A 77 5.12 4.42 0.10
N LEU A 78 5.30 3.88 -1.10
CA LEU A 78 6.30 2.85 -1.38
C LEU A 78 7.71 3.38 -1.09
N ASP A 79 8.05 4.59 -1.52
CA ASP A 79 9.35 5.21 -1.25
C ASP A 79 9.57 5.46 0.26
N ALA A 80 8.53 5.91 0.97
CA ALA A 80 8.60 6.07 2.41
C ALA A 80 8.84 4.72 3.11
N LEU A 81 8.21 3.63 2.66
CA LEU A 81 8.45 2.29 3.19
C LEU A 81 9.85 1.79 2.85
N VAL A 82 10.35 2.02 1.63
CA VAL A 82 11.74 1.72 1.22
C VAL A 82 12.75 2.29 2.22
N ALA A 83 12.58 3.54 2.63
CA ALA A 83 13.42 4.18 3.64
C ALA A 83 13.31 3.57 5.04
N ARG A 84 12.29 2.74 5.32
CA ARG A 84 12.10 2.02 6.59
C ARG A 84 12.62 0.59 6.57
N LEU A 85 12.80 -0.05 5.41
CA LEU A 85 13.46 -1.38 5.35
C LEU A 85 14.88 -1.36 5.96
N GLY A 86 15.58 -0.24 5.79
CA GLY A 86 16.91 0.02 6.37
C GLY A 86 16.91 0.88 7.63
N ASP A 87 15.78 0.97 8.36
CA ASP A 87 15.70 1.79 9.57
C ASP A 87 16.73 1.34 10.63
N GLY A 88 17.29 2.29 11.38
CA GLY A 88 18.23 1.99 12.47
C GLY A 88 17.60 1.19 13.62
N ASN A 89 16.26 1.17 13.70
CA ASN A 89 15.52 0.35 14.65
C ASN A 89 14.94 -0.90 13.96
N THR A 90 15.38 -2.07 14.39
CA THR A 90 14.97 -3.35 13.78
C THR A 90 13.47 -3.64 13.89
N LYS A 91 12.77 -3.11 14.90
CA LYS A 91 11.30 -3.25 15.00
C LYS A 91 10.58 -2.47 13.90
N VAL A 92 11.13 -1.32 13.52
CA VAL A 92 10.60 -0.53 12.41
C VAL A 92 10.87 -1.25 11.09
N SER A 93 12.09 -1.77 10.89
CA SER A 93 12.43 -2.56 9.70
C SER A 93 11.52 -3.77 9.51
N MET A 94 11.29 -4.55 10.58
CA MET A 94 10.39 -5.71 10.53
C MET A 94 8.94 -5.30 10.22
N ALA A 95 8.43 -4.25 10.87
CA ALA A 95 7.08 -3.75 10.58
C ALA A 95 6.93 -3.25 9.13
N ALA A 96 7.97 -2.62 8.57
CA ALA A 96 7.97 -2.20 7.17
C ALA A 96 7.95 -3.39 6.21
N LEU A 97 8.74 -4.43 6.48
CA LEU A 97 8.77 -5.66 5.70
C LEU A 97 7.42 -6.38 5.70
N GLY A 98 6.79 -6.50 6.87
CA GLY A 98 5.45 -7.07 6.99
C GLY A 98 4.39 -6.26 6.21
N LEU A 99 4.44 -4.93 6.28
CA LEU A 99 3.55 -4.08 5.50
C LEU A 99 3.78 -4.20 3.99
N VAL A 100 5.04 -4.31 3.54
CA VAL A 100 5.37 -4.57 2.13
C VAL A 100 4.78 -5.90 1.66
N ALA A 101 4.87 -6.95 2.47
CA ALA A 101 4.28 -8.25 2.17
C ALA A 101 2.75 -8.15 1.97
N ASN A 102 2.06 -7.42 2.84
CA ASN A 102 0.61 -7.19 2.73
C ASN A 102 0.24 -6.34 1.50
N LEU A 103 1.03 -5.30 1.20
CA LEU A 103 0.84 -4.46 0.02
C LEU A 103 1.02 -5.25 -1.27
N ALA A 104 1.95 -6.20 -1.32
CA ALA A 104 2.16 -7.05 -2.49
C ALA A 104 0.86 -7.77 -2.91
N GLY A 105 0.15 -8.35 -1.95
CA GLY A 105 -1.12 -9.06 -2.19
C GLY A 105 -2.27 -8.13 -2.61
N SER A 106 -2.32 -6.92 -2.05
CA SER A 106 -3.39 -5.94 -2.32
C SER A 106 -3.19 -5.17 -3.63
N LEU A 107 -1.97 -4.67 -3.86
CA LEU A 107 -1.65 -3.81 -5.01
C LEU A 107 -1.29 -4.60 -6.27
N ARG A 108 -0.79 -5.84 -6.13
CA ARG A 108 -0.40 -6.72 -7.24
C ARG A 108 0.42 -5.96 -8.30
N HIS A 109 -0.05 -5.90 -9.55
CA HIS A 109 0.62 -5.21 -10.65
C HIS A 109 0.99 -3.74 -10.36
N ARG A 110 0.28 -3.05 -9.46
CA ARG A 110 0.60 -1.67 -9.06
C ARG A 110 1.83 -1.56 -8.15
N MET A 111 2.37 -2.68 -7.66
CA MET A 111 3.69 -2.70 -7.02
C MET A 111 4.81 -2.28 -7.98
N SER A 112 4.60 -2.45 -9.31
CA SER A 112 5.56 -2.04 -10.35
C SER A 112 5.98 -0.58 -10.27
N LEU A 113 5.14 0.29 -9.69
CA LEU A 113 5.42 1.71 -9.45
C LEU A 113 6.66 1.94 -8.57
N GLY A 114 7.02 0.99 -7.70
CA GLY A 114 8.13 1.12 -6.75
C GLY A 114 9.15 -0.01 -6.78
N LEU A 115 9.03 -1.02 -7.66
CA LEU A 115 9.94 -2.17 -7.67
C LEU A 115 11.41 -1.78 -7.87
N ASN A 116 11.67 -0.72 -8.64
CA ASN A 116 13.03 -0.22 -8.89
C ASN A 116 13.79 0.18 -7.63
N THR A 117 13.10 0.67 -6.60
CA THR A 117 13.70 1.08 -5.32
C THR A 117 13.49 0.02 -4.24
N LEU A 118 12.35 -0.68 -4.28
CA LEU A 118 12.00 -1.72 -3.32
C LEU A 118 12.88 -2.96 -3.42
N VAL A 119 13.14 -3.46 -4.63
CA VAL A 119 13.92 -4.70 -4.82
C VAL A 119 15.37 -4.54 -4.31
N PRO A 120 16.12 -3.48 -4.65
CA PRO A 120 17.45 -3.27 -4.08
C PRO A 120 17.46 -3.11 -2.57
N ALA A 121 16.47 -2.41 -2.00
CA ALA A 121 16.37 -2.23 -0.55
C ALA A 121 16.07 -3.54 0.17
N LEU A 122 15.13 -4.33 -0.35
CA LEU A 122 14.80 -5.65 0.18
C LEU A 122 16.00 -6.59 0.11
N ALA A 123 16.74 -6.58 -0.99
CA ALA A 123 17.97 -7.32 -1.13
C ALA A 123 19.00 -6.95 -0.05
N ALA A 124 19.15 -5.65 0.26
CA ALA A 124 20.05 -5.19 1.31
C ALA A 124 19.64 -5.73 2.68
N THR A 125 18.34 -5.75 2.95
CA THR A 125 17.78 -6.28 4.18
C THR A 125 17.92 -7.81 4.29
N LEU A 126 17.85 -8.54 3.17
CA LEU A 126 18.20 -9.98 3.12
C LEU A 126 19.68 -10.24 3.48
N GLY A 127 20.57 -9.27 3.23
CA GLY A 127 21.97 -9.32 3.65
C GLY A 127 22.23 -8.93 5.11
N SER A 128 21.18 -8.62 5.89
CA SER A 128 21.30 -8.17 7.28
C SER A 128 21.92 -9.24 8.18
N THR A 129 22.75 -8.79 9.13
CA THR A 129 23.32 -9.64 10.20
C THR A 129 22.30 -9.96 11.30
N ASN A 130 21.15 -9.29 11.31
CA ASN A 130 20.07 -9.58 12.24
C ASN A 130 19.15 -10.67 11.67
N ASP A 131 19.15 -11.84 12.29
CA ASP A 131 18.41 -13.01 11.81
C ASP A 131 16.89 -12.78 11.74
N LYS A 132 16.33 -12.00 12.66
CA LYS A 132 14.88 -11.70 12.66
C LYS A 132 14.51 -10.80 11.49
N VAL A 133 15.29 -9.76 11.24
CA VAL A 133 15.11 -8.86 10.10
C VAL A 133 15.31 -9.63 8.78
N ARG A 134 16.32 -10.50 8.72
CA ARG A 134 16.57 -11.33 7.55
C ARG A 134 15.43 -12.30 7.27
N ALA A 135 14.90 -12.98 8.29
CA ALA A 135 13.75 -13.88 8.16
C ALA A 135 12.50 -13.14 7.65
N GLU A 136 12.20 -11.97 8.22
CA GLU A 136 11.07 -11.13 7.78
C GLU A 136 11.26 -10.66 6.32
N ALA A 137 12.50 -10.38 5.91
CA ALA A 137 12.80 -9.99 4.54
C ALA A 137 12.61 -11.14 3.55
N VAL A 138 12.89 -12.38 3.96
CA VAL A 138 12.58 -13.58 3.15
C VAL A 138 11.07 -13.71 2.97
N VAL A 139 10.27 -13.53 4.03
CA VAL A 139 8.81 -13.58 3.95
C VAL A 139 8.25 -12.50 3.03
N ALA A 140 8.78 -11.28 3.10
CA ALA A 140 8.38 -10.19 2.21
C ALA A 140 8.76 -10.49 0.74
N ALA A 141 9.94 -11.06 0.48
CA ALA A 141 10.35 -11.47 -0.86
C ALA A 141 9.45 -12.58 -1.42
N ASP A 142 9.11 -13.58 -0.60
CA ASP A 142 8.20 -14.67 -0.98
C ASP A 142 6.80 -14.16 -1.29
N SER A 143 6.32 -13.19 -0.52
CA SER A 143 5.02 -12.55 -0.75
C SER A 143 4.98 -11.76 -2.06
N LEU A 144 6.08 -11.09 -2.42
CA LEU A 144 6.22 -10.43 -3.72
C LEU A 144 6.20 -11.45 -4.85
N LEU A 145 6.97 -12.55 -4.75
CA LEU A 145 6.99 -13.60 -5.76
C LEU A 145 5.63 -14.29 -5.92
N ALA A 146 4.91 -14.52 -4.83
CA ALA A 146 3.60 -15.16 -4.86
C ALA A 146 2.50 -14.24 -5.42
N SER A 147 2.65 -12.92 -5.26
CA SER A 147 1.60 -11.94 -5.62
C SER A 147 1.81 -11.28 -6.99
N LEU A 148 3.03 -11.32 -7.52
CA LEU A 148 3.44 -10.62 -8.73
C LEU A 148 3.81 -11.59 -9.84
N ASP A 149 3.60 -11.16 -11.09
CA ASP A 149 4.08 -11.90 -12.25
C ASP A 149 5.62 -12.02 -12.21
N PRO A 150 6.18 -13.25 -12.29
CA PRO A 150 7.62 -13.45 -12.34
C PRO A 150 8.33 -12.60 -13.41
N ALA A 151 7.69 -12.33 -14.55
CA ALA A 151 8.29 -11.52 -15.61
C ALA A 151 8.63 -10.09 -15.15
N MET A 152 7.81 -9.50 -14.26
CA MET A 152 8.09 -8.18 -13.69
C MET A 152 9.27 -8.22 -12.73
N LEU A 153 9.43 -9.32 -12.01
CA LEU A 153 10.45 -9.48 -10.98
C LEU A 153 11.81 -9.86 -11.55
N VAL A 154 11.84 -10.70 -12.59
CA VAL A 154 13.07 -11.23 -13.21
C VAL A 154 14.01 -10.11 -13.64
N GLN A 155 13.51 -9.03 -14.27
CA GLN A 155 14.36 -7.92 -14.69
C GLN A 155 15.02 -7.22 -13.49
N HIS A 156 14.24 -6.92 -12.44
CA HIS A 156 14.74 -6.20 -11.28
C HIS A 156 15.71 -7.05 -10.45
N PHE A 157 15.39 -8.32 -10.20
CA PHE A 157 16.29 -9.22 -9.49
C PHE A 157 17.56 -9.52 -10.29
N SER A 158 17.48 -9.72 -11.61
CA SER A 158 18.65 -9.91 -12.47
C SER A 158 19.60 -8.72 -12.41
N HIS A 159 19.07 -7.50 -12.37
CA HIS A 159 19.88 -6.29 -12.23
C HIS A 159 20.60 -6.24 -10.88
N CYS A 160 19.94 -6.60 -9.78
CA CYS A 160 20.56 -6.68 -8.45
C CYS A 160 21.65 -7.77 -8.36
N VAL A 161 21.46 -8.90 -9.03
CA VAL A 161 22.43 -10.00 -9.07
C VAL A 161 23.64 -9.65 -9.95
N GLY A 162 23.41 -9.02 -11.10
CA GLY A 162 24.44 -8.62 -12.06
C GLY A 162 25.36 -7.49 -11.57
N ASN A 163 24.81 -6.46 -10.93
CA ASN A 163 25.55 -5.22 -10.63
C ASN A 163 26.27 -5.18 -9.27
N GLY A 164 26.46 -6.32 -8.60
CA GLY A 164 27.47 -6.43 -7.54
C GLY A 164 27.23 -5.66 -6.23
N THR A 165 26.12 -4.93 -6.08
CA THR A 165 25.85 -4.11 -4.88
C THR A 165 25.55 -4.93 -3.62
N LEU A 166 25.36 -6.24 -3.73
CA LEU A 166 24.91 -7.12 -2.64
C LEU A 166 25.70 -8.42 -2.55
N GLN A 167 26.82 -8.39 -1.82
CA GLN A 167 27.66 -9.58 -1.60
C GLN A 167 26.95 -10.71 -0.80
N ARG A 168 25.99 -10.39 0.08
CA ARG A 168 25.31 -11.38 0.95
C ARG A 168 23.90 -11.79 0.53
N GLY A 169 23.16 -10.92 -0.16
CA GLY A 169 21.78 -11.22 -0.63
C GLY A 169 21.72 -12.01 -1.94
N LYS A 170 22.82 -12.01 -2.71
CA LYS A 170 22.93 -12.71 -4.01
C LYS A 170 22.48 -14.18 -4.01
N PRO A 171 22.96 -15.07 -3.13
CA PRO A 171 22.59 -16.48 -3.20
C PRO A 171 21.08 -16.69 -3.00
N ILE A 172 20.47 -15.96 -2.07
CA ILE A 172 19.03 -16.05 -1.79
C ILE A 172 18.21 -15.55 -2.98
N LEU A 173 18.62 -14.45 -3.62
CA LEU A 173 17.93 -13.95 -4.81
C LEU A 173 18.08 -14.87 -6.03
N VAL A 174 19.24 -15.52 -6.17
CA VAL A 174 19.47 -16.52 -7.23
C VAL A 174 18.60 -17.76 -6.98
N GLU A 175 18.49 -18.25 -5.76
CA GLU A 175 17.59 -19.37 -5.41
C GLU A 175 16.11 -19.07 -5.69
N LYS A 176 15.70 -17.79 -5.69
CA LYS A 176 14.32 -17.38 -6.01
C LYS A 176 14.07 -17.20 -7.51
N LEU A 177 15.12 -17.18 -8.34
CA LEU A 177 15.04 -16.98 -9.79
C LEU A 177 15.13 -18.29 -10.60
N VAL A 178 15.49 -19.41 -9.96
CA VAL A 178 15.61 -20.76 -10.56
C VAL A 178 14.42 -21.61 -10.14
#